data_AF-A0A2W4UPL2-F1
#
_entry.id   AF-A0A2W4UPL2-F1
#
_cell.length_a   1.000
_cell.length_b   1.000
_cell.length_c   1.000
_cell.angle_alpha   90.00
_cell.angle_beta   90.00
_cell.angle_gamma   90.00
#
_symmetry.space_group_name_H-M   'P 1'
#
loop_
_entity.id
_entity.type
_entity.pdbx_description
1 polymer ?
#
loop_
_entity_poly.entity_id
_entity_poly.type
_entity_poly.pdbx_seq_one_letter_code
_entity_poly.pdbx_strand_id
1 'polypeptide(L)'
;MPGHPAGSVRKALQPGSSLTTRCANPTPTIHMTSTIRRTLVRWAFASLLPCAVLQAHAGIAVPDAGEWARMSPQQQAQRREDIQRQLQQASPQERQRFRESLRERLESLTPEQRQGLIDSTRERWQAMTPEQRREITDERRRRVGEMSVRERRELLRERRALLEKMTPQERRALREKLQAE
;
A
#
# COMPACT_ATOMS: atom_id res chain seq x y z
N MET A 1 -53.53 -21.67 10.54
CA MET A 1 -53.71 -23.13 10.33
C MET A 1 -52.35 -23.75 10.02
N PRO A 2 -52.07 -24.96 10.52
CA PRO A 2 -50.97 -25.20 11.46
C PRO A 2 -49.88 -26.15 10.91
N GLY A 3 -48.80 -26.35 11.67
CA GLY A 3 -47.94 -27.54 11.53
C GLY A 3 -46.49 -27.42 12.01
N HIS A 4 -46.27 -27.47 13.33
CA HIS A 4 -45.08 -28.13 13.93
C HIS A 4 -45.21 -29.68 13.71
N PRO A 5 -44.23 -30.58 13.98
CA PRO A 5 -43.10 -30.43 14.93
C PRO A 5 -41.77 -31.20 14.63
N ALA A 6 -40.82 -31.00 15.55
CA ALA A 6 -39.90 -31.96 16.19
C ALA A 6 -38.84 -32.75 15.39
N GLY A 7 -37.59 -32.65 15.89
CA GLY A 7 -36.51 -33.59 15.63
C GLY A 7 -35.33 -33.36 16.57
N SER A 8 -35.43 -33.86 17.81
CA SER A 8 -34.38 -33.88 18.82
C SER A 8 -33.65 -35.23 18.78
N VAL A 9 -32.31 -35.23 18.69
CA VAL A 9 -31.50 -36.38 19.18
C VAL A 9 -30.20 -35.86 19.81
N ARG A 10 -30.06 -36.13 21.11
CA ARG A 10 -28.82 -36.07 21.90
C ARG A 10 -28.04 -37.38 21.76
N LYS A 11 -26.71 -37.31 21.85
CA LYS A 11 -25.74 -38.24 22.52
C LYS A 11 -24.40 -38.14 21.79
N ALA A 12 -23.22 -38.24 22.41
CA ALA A 12 -22.81 -38.43 23.79
C ALA A 12 -21.34 -38.00 23.93
N LEU A 13 -20.95 -37.68 25.16
CA LEU A 13 -19.58 -37.67 25.69
C LEU A 13 -18.83 -38.97 25.33
N GLN A 14 -17.50 -38.89 25.18
CA GLN A 14 -16.55 -39.46 26.15
C GLN A 14 -15.13 -38.88 25.97
N PRO A 15 -14.46 -38.50 27.08
CA PRO A 15 -13.01 -38.29 27.18
C PRO A 15 -12.31 -39.51 27.85
N GLY A 16 -11.00 -39.65 27.66
CA GLY A 16 -10.17 -40.55 28.46
C GLY A 16 -8.76 -40.71 27.86
N SER A 17 -7.72 -40.20 28.53
CA SER A 17 -6.81 -40.95 29.43
C SER A 17 -5.65 -41.58 28.63
N SER A 18 -4.37 -41.52 28.99
CA SER A 18 -3.75 -41.56 30.32
C SER A 18 -2.28 -41.12 30.23
N LEU A 19 -1.79 -40.47 31.30
CA LEU A 19 -0.37 -40.35 31.66
C LEU A 19 0.12 -41.63 32.34
N THR A 20 1.40 -42.01 32.16
CA THR A 20 2.30 -42.58 33.20
C THR A 20 3.71 -42.73 32.60
N THR A 21 4.77 -42.06 33.12
CA THR A 21 5.71 -42.50 34.20
C THR A 21 6.65 -43.62 33.69
N ARG A 22 7.99 -43.62 33.77
CA ARG A 22 8.94 -43.26 34.85
C ARG A 22 10.41 -43.44 34.33
N CYS A 23 11.35 -42.67 34.90
CA CYS A 23 12.75 -42.93 35.34
C CYS A 23 13.65 -43.96 34.59
N ALA A 24 15.00 -43.95 34.62
CA ALA A 24 16.08 -43.08 35.09
C ALA A 24 17.42 -43.72 34.59
N ASN A 25 18.50 -42.92 34.55
CA ASN A 25 19.94 -43.23 34.34
C ASN A 25 20.50 -44.45 35.14
N PRO A 26 21.74 -44.99 34.95
CA PRO A 26 22.99 -44.31 34.52
C PRO A 26 24.04 -45.12 33.69
N THR A 27 25.12 -44.43 33.31
CA THR A 27 26.42 -44.88 32.73
C THR A 27 27.22 -45.90 33.57
N PRO A 28 28.20 -46.60 32.95
CA PRO A 28 29.59 -46.43 33.41
C PRO A 28 30.68 -46.44 32.30
N THR A 29 31.55 -45.42 32.35
CA THR A 29 33.02 -45.43 32.54
C THR A 29 33.98 -46.42 31.83
N ILE A 30 34.75 -45.86 30.87
CA ILE A 30 36.24 -45.85 30.64
C ILE A 30 37.02 -47.15 30.32
N HIS A 31 37.89 -47.12 29.28
CA HIS A 31 39.38 -47.25 29.33
C HIS A 31 40.00 -47.06 27.92
N MET A 32 40.75 -45.95 27.70
CA MET A 32 42.21 -45.87 27.41
C MET A 32 42.70 -46.75 26.24
N THR A 33 43.22 -46.21 25.13
CA THR A 33 44.56 -45.60 25.01
C THR A 33 44.79 -45.05 23.58
N SER A 34 45.68 -44.07 23.44
CA SER A 34 46.67 -43.91 22.35
C SER A 34 46.82 -42.47 21.81
N THR A 35 47.80 -41.78 22.40
CA THR A 35 48.89 -41.03 21.75
C THR A 35 48.59 -40.09 20.56
N ILE A 36 48.44 -38.81 20.92
CA ILE A 36 49.05 -37.59 20.34
C ILE A 36 49.62 -37.71 18.90
N ARG A 37 48.98 -36.99 17.96
CA ARG A 37 49.69 -36.17 16.96
C ARG A 37 48.96 -34.84 16.76
N ARG A 38 49.58 -33.78 17.26
CA ARG A 38 49.25 -32.37 16.99
C ARG A 38 49.23 -32.12 15.47
N THR A 39 48.08 -31.75 14.92
CA THR A 39 48.01 -30.78 13.84
C THR A 39 46.79 -29.89 14.06
N LEU A 40 47.05 -28.59 14.26
CA LEU A 40 46.05 -27.56 14.36
C LEU A 40 45.50 -27.31 12.95
N VAL A 41 44.22 -27.62 12.71
CA VAL A 41 43.49 -27.01 11.60
C VAL A 41 42.27 -26.33 12.19
N ARG A 42 42.44 -25.03 12.48
CA ARG A 42 41.36 -24.10 12.79
C ARG A 42 40.47 -24.00 11.55
N TRP A 43 39.43 -24.82 11.47
CA TRP A 43 38.30 -24.51 10.61
C TRP A 43 37.51 -23.40 11.30
N ALA A 44 37.95 -22.16 11.08
CA ALA A 44 37.06 -21.02 11.24
C ALA A 44 35.97 -21.17 10.19
N PHE A 45 34.83 -21.77 10.57
CA PHE A 45 33.59 -21.54 9.86
C PHE A 45 33.29 -20.05 10.06
N ALA A 46 33.73 -19.25 9.08
CA ALA A 46 33.25 -17.91 8.90
C ALA A 46 31.74 -18.04 8.67
N SER A 47 30.98 -17.84 9.73
CA SER A 47 29.54 -17.66 9.68
C SER A 47 29.28 -16.52 8.71
N LEU A 48 28.95 -16.87 7.47
CA LEU A 48 28.31 -15.98 6.52
C LEU A 48 26.97 -15.59 7.17
N LEU A 49 26.99 -14.52 7.97
CA LEU A 49 25.78 -13.78 8.25
C LEU A 49 25.21 -13.40 6.87
N PRO A 50 24.00 -13.85 6.51
CA PRO A 50 23.33 -13.23 5.39
C PRO A 50 23.16 -11.77 5.81
N CYS A 51 23.84 -10.88 5.10
CA CYS A 51 23.48 -9.47 5.09
C CYS A 51 22.00 -9.44 4.72
N ALA A 52 21.14 -9.32 5.72
CA ALA A 52 19.79 -8.88 5.51
C ALA A 52 19.95 -7.48 4.92
N VAL A 53 19.88 -7.40 3.59
CA VAL A 53 19.64 -6.14 2.90
C VAL A 53 18.30 -5.69 3.46
N LEU A 54 18.34 -4.84 4.48
CA LEU A 54 17.23 -3.97 4.80
C LEU A 54 17.04 -3.15 3.54
N GLN A 55 16.20 -3.64 2.62
CA GLN A 55 15.62 -2.80 1.61
C GLN A 55 14.86 -1.75 2.40
N ALA A 56 15.47 -0.57 2.55
CA ALA A 56 14.74 0.63 2.86
C ALA A 56 13.71 0.74 1.75
N HIS A 57 12.46 0.42 2.06
CA HIS A 57 11.32 0.70 1.22
C HIS A 57 11.28 2.23 1.15
N ALA A 58 12.02 2.81 0.21
CA ALA A 58 11.92 4.22 -0.10
C ALA A 58 10.46 4.41 -0.49
N GLY A 59 9.70 5.06 0.40
CA GLY A 59 8.28 5.28 0.18
C GLY A 59 8.06 5.94 -1.18
N ILE A 60 6.89 5.71 -1.76
CA ILE A 60 6.54 6.25 -3.08
C ILE A 60 6.76 7.76 -3.04
N ALA A 61 7.79 8.23 -3.74
CA ALA A 61 8.20 9.62 -3.68
C ALA A 61 7.34 10.44 -4.63
N VAL A 62 6.73 11.50 -4.11
CA VAL A 62 6.08 12.49 -4.97
C VAL A 62 7.17 13.25 -5.74
N PRO A 63 7.06 13.40 -7.07
CA PRO A 63 8.00 14.21 -7.85
C PRO A 63 7.96 15.69 -7.46
N ASP A 64 9.07 16.41 -7.65
CA ASP A 64 9.05 17.87 -7.57
C ASP A 64 8.31 18.45 -8.78
N ALA A 65 7.51 19.50 -8.58
CA ALA A 65 6.70 20.09 -9.65
C ALA A 65 7.56 20.82 -10.69
N GLY A 66 8.64 21.47 -10.27
CA GLY A 66 9.58 22.16 -11.15
C GLY A 66 10.40 21.17 -11.98
N GLU A 67 10.90 20.10 -11.35
CA GLU A 67 11.57 19.00 -12.08
C GLU A 67 10.62 18.32 -13.06
N TRP A 68 9.39 18.05 -12.64
CA TRP A 68 8.36 17.44 -13.49
C TRP A 68 8.09 18.27 -14.75
N ALA A 69 7.96 19.58 -14.59
CA ALA A 69 7.71 20.51 -15.70
C ALA A 69 8.86 20.53 -16.73
N ARG A 70 10.10 20.25 -16.29
CA ARG A 70 11.29 20.20 -17.16
C ARG A 70 11.47 18.86 -17.89
N MET A 71 10.77 17.81 -17.45
CA MET A 71 10.84 16.48 -18.08
C MET A 71 10.14 16.48 -19.45
N SER A 72 10.65 15.67 -20.37
CA SER A 72 9.97 15.44 -21.64
C SER A 72 8.63 14.71 -21.42
N PRO A 73 7.66 14.81 -22.34
CA PRO A 73 6.39 14.10 -22.22
C PRO A 73 6.56 12.58 -22.03
N GLN A 74 7.56 11.99 -22.68
CA GLN A 74 7.87 10.56 -22.55
C GLN A 74 8.44 10.21 -21.16
N GLN A 75 9.33 11.05 -20.61
CA GLN A 75 9.83 10.88 -19.25
C GLN A 75 8.70 11.02 -18.21
N GLN A 76 7.81 12.00 -18.38
CA GLN A 76 6.62 12.15 -17.54
C GLN A 76 5.71 10.92 -17.63
N ALA A 77 5.51 10.35 -18.82
CA ALA A 77 4.72 9.12 -19.00
C ALA A 77 5.34 7.95 -18.25
N GLN A 78 6.64 7.68 -18.46
CA GLN A 78 7.35 6.61 -17.76
C GLN A 78 7.26 6.77 -16.24
N ARG A 79 7.49 7.99 -15.73
CA ARG A 79 7.46 8.25 -14.30
C ARG A 79 6.06 8.09 -13.71
N ARG A 80 5.00 8.47 -14.44
CA ARG A 80 3.61 8.21 -14.03
C ARG A 80 3.33 6.72 -13.93
N GLU A 81 3.76 5.94 -14.92
CA GLU A 81 3.57 4.49 -14.91
C GLU A 81 4.31 3.82 -13.75
N ASP A 82 5.55 4.24 -13.48
CA ASP A 82 6.33 3.73 -12.35
C ASP A 82 5.62 4.00 -11.02
N ILE A 83 5.19 5.24 -10.78
CA ILE A 83 4.44 5.63 -9.57
C ILE A 83 3.13 4.85 -9.48
N GLN A 84 2.43 4.67 -10.60
CA GLN A 84 1.19 3.92 -10.65
C GLN A 84 1.40 2.44 -10.29
N ARG A 85 2.45 1.79 -10.81
CA ARG A 85 2.78 0.40 -10.45
C ARG A 85 3.13 0.28 -8.97
N GLN A 86 3.90 1.22 -8.42
CA GLN A 86 4.21 1.24 -7.00
C GLN A 86 2.94 1.41 -6.15
N LEU A 87 2.05 2.34 -6.51
CA LEU A 87 0.80 2.56 -5.78
C LEU A 87 -0.16 1.37 -5.84
N GLN A 88 -0.17 0.61 -6.93
CA GLN A 88 -0.97 -0.62 -7.03
C GLN A 88 -0.52 -1.66 -6.00
N GLN A 89 0.79 -1.79 -5.78
CA GLN A 89 1.38 -2.74 -4.84
C GLN A 89 1.41 -2.22 -3.38
N ALA A 90 1.28 -0.90 -3.20
CA ALA A 90 1.33 -0.25 -1.90
C ALA A 90 0.13 -0.57 -1.01
N SER A 91 0.40 -0.62 0.30
CA SER A 91 -0.62 -0.69 1.34
C SER A 91 -1.50 0.57 1.37
N PRO A 92 -2.72 0.50 1.94
CA PRO A 92 -3.57 1.68 2.11
C PRO A 92 -2.89 2.83 2.86
N GLN A 93 -2.02 2.54 3.82
CA GLN A 93 -1.29 3.57 4.58
C GLN A 93 -0.23 4.27 3.74
N GLU A 94 0.50 3.53 2.90
CA GLU A 94 1.50 4.11 1.98
C GLU A 94 0.82 4.97 0.90
N ARG A 95 -0.31 4.52 0.37
CA ARG A 95 -1.13 5.33 -0.55
C ARG A 95 -1.60 6.61 0.12
N GLN A 96 -2.02 6.55 1.39
CA GLN A 96 -2.43 7.74 2.13
C GLN A 96 -1.26 8.71 2.33
N ARG A 97 -0.09 8.22 2.75
CA ARG A 97 1.13 9.04 2.88
C ARG A 97 1.53 9.71 1.57
N PHE A 98 1.45 8.99 0.46
CA PHE A 98 1.72 9.56 -0.87
C PHE A 98 0.77 10.74 -1.17
N ARG A 99 -0.53 10.57 -0.87
CA ARG A 99 -1.54 11.63 -1.10
C ARG A 99 -1.32 12.84 -0.19
N GLU A 100 -0.91 12.62 1.06
CA GLU A 100 -0.56 13.68 2.01
C GLU A 100 0.67 14.45 1.54
N SER A 101 1.76 13.76 1.19
CA SER A 101 2.97 14.39 0.66
C SER A 101 2.71 15.16 -0.64
N LEU A 102 1.82 14.64 -1.50
CA LEU A 102 1.44 15.33 -2.73
C LEU A 102 0.67 16.61 -2.42
N ARG A 103 -0.24 16.55 -1.45
CA ARG A 103 -1.00 17.73 -1.00
C ARG A 103 -0.06 18.79 -0.44
N GLU A 104 0.85 18.43 0.46
CA GLU A 104 1.83 19.35 1.06
C GLU A 104 2.68 20.04 -0.01
N ARG A 105 3.18 19.28 -0.99
CA ARG A 105 3.95 19.86 -2.12
C ARG A 105 3.12 20.85 -2.92
N LEU A 106 1.86 20.53 -3.24
CA LEU A 106 0.98 21.45 -3.98
C LEU A 106 0.59 22.70 -3.17
N GLU A 107 0.47 22.55 -1.85
CA GLU A 107 0.21 23.67 -0.93
C GLU A 107 1.43 24.59 -0.81
N SER A 108 2.66 24.06 -0.89
CA SER A 108 3.91 24.83 -0.86
C SER A 108 4.21 25.65 -2.13
N LEU A 109 3.47 25.43 -3.23
CA LEU A 109 3.68 26.18 -4.47
C LEU A 109 3.21 27.62 -4.34
N THR A 110 3.91 28.54 -5.02
CA THR A 110 3.44 29.94 -5.15
C THR A 110 2.15 29.99 -5.97
N PRO A 111 1.35 31.08 -5.84
CA PRO A 111 0.14 31.25 -6.64
C PRO A 111 0.39 31.12 -8.15
N GLU A 112 1.49 31.67 -8.65
CA GLU A 112 1.87 31.66 -10.07
C GLU A 112 2.24 30.24 -10.53
N GLN A 113 3.00 29.50 -9.72
CA GLN A 113 3.34 28.10 -10.01
C GLN A 113 2.09 27.23 -10.03
N ARG A 114 1.18 27.42 -9.08
CA ARG A 114 -0.10 26.71 -9.02
C ARG A 114 -0.95 27.01 -10.26
N GLN A 115 -1.01 28.27 -10.67
CA GLN A 115 -1.73 28.68 -11.87
C GLN A 115 -1.15 28.03 -13.13
N GLY A 116 0.18 28.05 -13.30
CA GLY A 116 0.83 27.37 -14.43
C GLY A 116 0.58 25.86 -14.49
N LEU A 117 0.50 25.18 -13.35
CA LEU A 117 0.10 23.76 -13.31
C LEU A 117 -1.35 23.55 -13.73
N ILE A 118 -2.27 24.42 -13.29
CA ILE A 118 -3.69 24.35 -13.66
C ILE A 118 -3.84 24.55 -15.17
N ASP A 119 -3.19 25.57 -15.72
CA ASP A 119 -3.31 25.94 -17.13
C ASP A 119 -2.73 24.85 -18.03
N SER A 120 -1.52 24.38 -17.74
CA SER A 120 -0.89 23.28 -18.52
C SER A 120 -1.70 21.97 -18.46
N THR A 121 -2.34 21.68 -17.32
CA THR A 121 -3.24 20.52 -17.20
C THR A 121 -4.50 20.71 -18.02
N ARG A 122 -5.08 21.91 -17.99
CA ARG A 122 -6.28 22.26 -18.77
C ARG A 122 -6.01 22.20 -20.27
N GLU A 123 -4.91 22.79 -20.74
CA GLU A 123 -4.52 22.76 -22.16
C GLU A 123 -4.37 21.32 -22.65
N ARG A 124 -3.69 20.48 -21.86
CA ARG A 124 -3.51 19.06 -22.20
C ARG A 124 -4.85 18.33 -22.27
N TRP A 125 -5.78 18.60 -21.35
CA TRP A 125 -7.12 18.02 -21.38
C TRP A 125 -7.91 18.48 -22.60
N GLN A 126 -7.84 19.77 -22.95
CA GLN A 126 -8.50 20.34 -24.11
C GLN A 126 -7.96 19.77 -25.42
N ALA A 127 -6.66 19.46 -25.49
CA ALA A 127 -6.03 18.84 -26.66
C ALA A 127 -6.35 17.35 -26.85
N MET A 128 -6.91 16.66 -25.85
CA MET A 128 -7.28 15.24 -25.96
C MET A 128 -8.55 15.02 -26.77
N THR A 129 -8.62 13.88 -27.48
CA THR A 129 -9.84 13.42 -28.14
C THR A 129 -10.91 12.97 -27.12
N PRO A 130 -12.19 12.95 -27.51
CA PRO A 130 -13.26 12.44 -26.64
C PRO A 130 -12.98 11.01 -26.13
N GLU A 131 -12.40 10.14 -26.96
CA GLU A 131 -12.07 8.75 -26.61
C GLU A 131 -10.98 8.70 -25.54
N GLN A 132 -9.93 9.50 -25.66
CA GLN A 132 -8.86 9.59 -24.66
C GLN A 132 -9.39 10.12 -23.31
N ARG A 133 -10.29 11.11 -23.34
CA ARG A 133 -10.93 11.63 -22.11
C ARG A 133 -11.82 10.58 -21.45
N ARG A 134 -12.55 9.78 -22.25
CA ARG A 134 -13.35 8.65 -21.76
C ARG A 134 -12.47 7.60 -21.10
N GLU A 135 -11.36 7.23 -21.73
CA GLU A 135 -10.40 6.26 -21.18
C GLU A 135 -9.89 6.68 -19.80
N ILE A 136 -9.45 7.93 -19.65
CA ILE A 136 -9.00 8.48 -18.35
C ILE A 136 -10.13 8.46 -17.31
N THR A 137 -11.35 8.80 -17.73
CA THR A 137 -12.53 8.82 -16.84
C THR A 137 -12.90 7.42 -16.37
N ASP A 138 -12.85 6.44 -17.27
CA ASP A 138 -13.19 5.05 -16.99
C ASP A 138 -12.10 4.38 -16.14
N GLU A 139 -10.82 4.66 -16.42
CA GLU A 139 -9.71 4.20 -15.58
C GLU A 139 -9.85 4.72 -14.14
N ARG A 140 -10.17 6.02 -14.00
CA ARG A 140 -10.42 6.62 -12.68
C ARG A 140 -11.60 5.96 -11.98
N ARG A 141 -12.69 5.68 -12.71
CA ARG A 141 -13.88 5.01 -12.17
C ARG A 141 -13.54 3.59 -11.70
N ARG A 142 -12.82 2.82 -12.50
CA ARG A 142 -12.34 1.47 -12.15
C ARG A 142 -11.51 1.51 -10.88
N ARG A 143 -10.52 2.41 -10.81
CA ARG A 143 -9.62 2.53 -9.66
C ARG A 143 -10.38 2.84 -8.36
N VAL A 144 -11.35 3.75 -8.40
CA VAL A 144 -12.22 4.03 -7.24
C VAL A 144 -13.12 2.84 -6.92
N GLY A 145 -13.56 2.11 -7.95
CA GLY A 145 -14.29 0.85 -7.87
C GLY A 145 -13.55 -0.22 -7.05
N GLU A 146 -12.24 -0.36 -7.29
CA GLU A 146 -11.35 -1.34 -6.67
C GLU A 146 -10.92 -0.98 -5.23
N MET A 147 -11.13 0.27 -4.78
CA MET A 147 -10.82 0.68 -3.39
C MET A 147 -11.66 -0.09 -2.36
N SER A 148 -11.07 -0.37 -1.20
CA SER A 148 -11.81 -0.89 -0.06
C SER A 148 -12.88 0.09 0.43
N VAL A 149 -13.91 -0.42 1.12
CA VAL A 149 -14.95 0.43 1.74
C VAL A 149 -14.35 1.47 2.69
N ARG A 150 -13.30 1.11 3.42
CA ARG A 150 -12.59 2.02 4.33
C ARG A 150 -11.91 3.15 3.56
N GLU A 151 -11.12 2.84 2.53
CA GLU A 151 -10.44 3.84 1.69
C GLU A 151 -11.45 4.76 1.00
N ARG A 152 -12.57 4.21 0.50
CA ARG A 152 -13.64 5.01 -0.12
C ARG A 152 -14.28 5.98 0.88
N ARG A 153 -14.49 5.55 2.14
CA ARG A 153 -14.98 6.44 3.20
C ARG A 153 -14.00 7.56 3.52
N GLU A 154 -12.69 7.28 3.60
CA GLU A 154 -11.67 8.31 3.79
C GLU A 154 -11.66 9.32 2.63
N LEU A 155 -11.67 8.84 1.39
CA LEU A 155 -11.71 9.70 0.21
C LEU A 155 -12.91 10.66 0.24
N LEU A 156 -14.08 10.17 0.63
CA LEU A 156 -15.29 10.99 0.76
C LEU A 156 -15.20 11.99 1.91
N ARG A 157 -14.58 11.63 3.04
CA ARG A 157 -14.30 12.55 4.15
C ARG A 157 -13.38 13.69 3.70
N GLU A 158 -12.27 13.37 3.05
CA GLU A 158 -11.33 14.38 2.55
C GLU A 158 -11.98 15.31 1.52
N ARG A 159 -12.79 14.75 0.60
CA ARG A 159 -13.54 15.57 -0.37
C ARG A 159 -14.53 16.50 0.33
N ARG A 160 -15.19 16.03 1.39
CA ARG A 160 -16.10 16.86 2.18
C ARG A 160 -15.35 17.98 2.90
N ALA A 161 -14.23 17.68 3.55
CA ALA A 161 -13.39 18.67 4.21
C ALA A 161 -12.89 19.76 3.25
N LEU A 162 -12.53 19.39 2.01
CA LEU A 162 -12.18 20.38 0.99
C LEU A 162 -13.36 21.31 0.65
N LEU A 163 -14.57 20.76 0.50
CA LEU A 163 -15.77 21.55 0.20
C LEU A 163 -16.19 22.43 1.38
N GLU A 164 -15.92 22.02 2.62
CA GLU A 164 -16.19 22.82 3.82
C GLU A 164 -15.30 24.07 3.92
N LYS A 165 -14.10 24.02 3.33
CA LYS A 165 -13.22 25.20 3.18
C LYS A 165 -13.73 26.22 2.15
N MET A 166 -14.71 25.85 1.32
CA MET A 166 -15.29 26.72 0.28
C MET A 166 -16.57 27.41 0.77
N THR A 167 -16.74 28.67 0.40
CA THR A 167 -17.97 29.42 0.62
C THR A 167 -19.16 28.78 -0.13
N PRO A 168 -20.41 29.04 0.30
CA PRO A 168 -21.59 28.59 -0.45
C PRO A 168 -21.61 29.05 -1.91
N GLN A 169 -21.10 30.24 -2.22
CA GLN A 169 -21.04 30.77 -3.58
C GLN A 169 -20.02 30.00 -4.44
N GLU A 170 -18.82 29.76 -3.93
CA GLU A 170 -17.80 28.95 -4.63
C GLU A 170 -18.29 27.53 -4.88
N ARG A 171 -19.03 26.93 -3.93
CA ARG A 171 -19.65 25.61 -4.13
C ARG A 171 -20.71 25.61 -5.21
N ARG A 172 -21.50 26.68 -5.37
CA ARG A 172 -22.47 26.81 -6.47
C ARG A 172 -21.76 26.92 -7.80
N ALA A 173 -20.78 27.83 -7.91
CA ALA A 173 -19.99 28.01 -9.13
C ALA A 173 -19.28 26.71 -9.55
N LEU A 174 -18.78 25.93 -8.59
CA LEU A 174 -18.20 24.61 -8.88
C LEU A 174 -19.24 23.63 -9.44
N ARG A 175 -20.46 23.59 -8.88
CA ARG A 175 -21.53 22.71 -9.38
C ARG A 175 -21.95 23.06 -10.80
N GLU A 176 -22.10 24.36 -11.09
CA GLU A 176 -22.46 24.84 -12.42
C GLU A 176 -21.40 24.45 -13.46
N LYS A 177 -20.11 24.65 -13.14
CA LYS A 177 -19.00 24.22 -14.01
C LYS A 177 -19.03 22.73 -14.29
N LEU A 178 -19.24 21.90 -13.27
CA LEU A 178 -19.27 20.43 -13.42
C LEU A 178 -20.52 19.90 -14.15
N GLN A 179 -21.58 20.71 -14.28
CA GLN A 179 -22.78 20.35 -15.06
C GLN A 179 -22.66 20.78 -16.53
N ALA A 180 -21.83 21.78 -16.80
CA ALA A 180 -21.60 22.31 -18.14
C ALA A 180 -20.54 21.53 -18.95
N GLU A 181 -19.75 20.68 -18.28
CA GLU A 181 -18.75 19.77 -18.88
C GLU A 181 -19.31 18.36 -19.08
#